data_AF-A0A932ZG96-F1
#
_entry.id   AF-A0A932ZG96-F1
#
_cell.length_a   1.000
_cell.length_b   1.000
_cell.length_c   1.000
_cell.angle_alpha   90.00
_cell.angle_beta   90.00
_cell.angle_gamma   90.00
#
_symmetry.space_group_name_H-M   'P 1'
#
loop_
_entity.id
_entity.type
_entity.pdbx_description
1 polymer ?
#
loop_
_entity_poly.entity_id
_entity_poly.type
_entity_poly.pdbx_seq_one_letter_code
_entity_poly.pdbx_strand_id
1 'polypeptide(L)' 'SLGFSKRFGIVHVDFETQRRIPKASARYYSEVIATNGSKLDKLEE' A
#
# COMPACT_ATOMS: atom_id res chain seq x y z
N SER A 1 -21.30 5.81 12.40
CA SER A 1 -20.11 4.95 12.26
C SER A 1 -19.84 4.72 10.78
N LEU A 2 -18.60 4.78 10.30
CA LEU A 2 -18.25 4.57 8.88
C LEU A 2 -18.13 3.09 8.49
N GLY A 3 -18.14 2.16 9.45
CA GLY A 3 -18.00 0.73 9.20
C GLY A 3 -16.80 0.39 8.31
N PHE A 4 -16.96 -0.60 7.43
CA PHE A 4 -15.92 -1.04 6.50
C PHE A 4 -15.91 -0.28 5.16
N SER A 5 -16.70 0.78 5.04
CA SER A 5 -16.85 1.54 3.79
C SER A 5 -15.57 2.32 3.41
N LYS A 6 -14.73 2.66 4.39
CA LYS A 6 -13.45 3.35 4.18
C LYS A 6 -12.28 2.40 4.47
N ARG A 7 -11.35 2.29 3.51
CA ARG A 7 -10.26 1.30 3.54
C ARG A 7 -8.91 1.98 3.40
N PHE A 8 -8.28 2.26 4.53
CA PHE A 8 -7.02 3.02 4.60
C PHE A 8 -5.76 2.16 4.42
N GLY A 9 -5.84 0.84 4.61
CA GLY A 9 -4.67 -0.04 4.52
C GLY A 9 -4.08 -0.13 3.11
N ILE A 10 -2.75 -0.24 3.03
CA ILE A 10 -2.01 -0.57 1.81
C ILE A 10 -2.16 -2.05 1.40
N VAL A 11 -2.64 -2.89 2.30
CA VAL A 11 -3.05 -4.27 2.05
C VAL A 11 -4.57 -4.34 2.07
N HIS A 12 -5.17 -4.93 1.04
CA HIS A 12 -6.60 -5.25 1.03
C HIS A 12 -6.85 -6.50 1.87
N VAL A 13 -7.90 -6.46 2.68
CA VAL A 13 -8.43 -7.63 3.38
C VAL A 13 -9.81 -7.92 2.81
N ASP A 14 -9.94 -9.13 2.27
CA ASP A 14 -11.24 -9.73 2.00
C ASP A 14 -11.83 -10.18 3.35
N PHE A 15 -12.96 -9.60 3.75
CA PHE A 15 -13.54 -9.87 5.07
C PHE A 15 -14.27 -11.21 5.15
N GLU A 16 -14.69 -11.76 4.01
CA GLU A 16 -15.34 -13.07 3.96
C GLU A 16 -14.31 -14.18 4.17
N THR A 17 -13.20 -14.10 3.44
CA THR A 17 -12.18 -15.16 3.42
C THR A 17 -10.96 -14.88 4.31
N GLN A 18 -10.86 -13.68 4.86
CA GLN A 18 -9.68 -13.16 5.57
C GLN A 18 -8.41 -13.15 4.71
N ARG A 19 -8.51 -13.28 3.39
CA ARG A 19 -7.34 -13.23 2.51
C ARG A 19 -6.74 -11.83 2.50
N ARG A 20 -5.41 -11.76 2.58
CA ARG A 20 -4.63 -10.51 2.46
C ARG A 20 -4.10 -10.39 1.03
N ILE A 21 -4.36 -9.26 0.39
CA ILE A 21 -3.96 -8.98 -0.99
C ILE A 21 -3.21 -7.64 -1.00
N PRO A 22 -1.88 -7.64 -1.19
CA PRO A 22 -1.11 -6.40 -1.29
C PRO A 22 -1.61 -5.53 -2.45
N LYS A 23 -1.95 -4.26 -2.17
CA LYS A 23 -2.32 -3.29 -3.22
C LYS A 23 -1.05 -2.77 -3.91
N ALA A 24 -1.23 -2.02 -4.99
CA ALA A 24 -0.13 -1.29 -5.63
C ALA A 24 0.63 -0.40 -4.63
N SER A 25 -0.07 0.24 -3.70
CA SER A 25 0.56 1.07 -2.65
C SER A 25 1.47 0.27 -1.71
N ALA A 26 1.17 -1.01 -1.43
CA ALA A 26 2.07 -1.85 -0.63
C ALA A 26 3.36 -2.18 -1.38
N ARG A 27 3.28 -2.47 -2.69
CA ARG A 27 4.47 -2.72 -3.51
C ARG A 27 5.32 -1.46 -3.63
N TYR A 28 4.70 -0.33 -3.94
CA TYR A 28 5.40 0.95 -4.00
C TYR A 28 6.09 1.29 -2.68
N TYR A 29 5.41 1.15 -1.55
CA TYR A 29 5.99 1.42 -0.24
C TYR A 29 7.14 0.44 0.11
N SER A 30 7.04 -0.82 -0.32
CA SER A 30 8.14 -1.78 -0.20
C SER A 30 9.38 -1.34 -0.99
N GLU A 31 9.22 -0.78 -2.18
CA GLU A 31 10.33 -0.25 -2.98
C GLU A 31 10.93 1.00 -2.33
N VAL A 32 10.11 1.89 -1.78
CA VAL A 32 10.59 3.04 -1.00
C VAL A 32 11.47 2.59 0.15
N ILE A 33 11.06 1.56 0.91
CA ILE A 33 11.87 1.01 2.01
C ILE A 33 13.17 0.38 1.46
N ALA A 34 13.07 -0.44 0.40
CA ALA A 34 14.23 -1.14 -0.17
C ALA A 34 15.29 -0.17 -0.71
N THR A 35 14.86 0.99 -1.18
CA THR A 35 15.74 2.06 -1.68
C THR A 35 16.15 3.06 -0.59
N ASN A 36 15.76 2.83 0.66
CA ASN A 36 15.93 3.78 1.77
C ASN A 36 15.45 5.21 1.40
N GLY A 37 14.34 5.30 0.68
CA GLY A 37 13.73 6.57 0.28
C GLY A 37 14.09 7.08 -1.11
N SER A 38 15.18 6.61 -1.76
CA SER A 38 15.58 7.18 -3.06
C SER A 38 14.58 6.92 -4.20
N LYS A 39 13.65 5.96 -4.04
CA LYS A 39 12.49 5.81 -4.96
C LYS A 39 11.60 7.05 -5.03
N LEU A 40 11.65 7.93 -4.02
CA LEU A 40 10.89 9.17 -3.95
C LEU A 40 11.56 10.33 -4.71
N ASP A 41 12.84 10.19 -5.03
CA ASP A 41 13.58 11.21 -5.76
C ASP A 41 12.91 11.35 -7.12
N LYS A 42 12.31 12.52 -7.35
CA LYS A 42 11.79 12.85 -8.68
C LYS A 42 13.01 12.93 -9.59
N LEU A 43 12.95 12.25 -10.73
CA LEU A 43 13.79 12.60 -11.87
C LEU A 43 13.56 14.10 -12.12
N GLU A 44 14.50 14.94 -11.72
CA GLU A 44 14.62 16.28 -12.29
C GLU A 44 14.97 16.07 -13.77
N GLU A 45 14.03 16.44 -14.63
CA GLU A 45 14.29 16.76 -16.04
C GLU A 45 14.70 18.23 -16.16
#